data_AF-A0A2V9XBG7-F1
#
_entry.id   AF-A0A2V9XBG7-F1
#
_cell.length_a   1.000
_cell.length_b   1.000
_cell.length_c   1.000
_cell.angle_alpha   90.00
_cell.angle_beta   90.00
_cell.angle_gamma   90.00
#
_symmetry.space_group_name_H-M   'P 1'
#
loop_
_entity.id
_entity.type
_entity.pdbx_description
1 polymer ?
#
loop_
_entity_poly.entity_id
_entity_poly.type
_entity_poly.pdbx_seq_one_letter_code
_entity_poly.pdbx_strand_id
1 'polypeptide(L)'
;MITREDVRELAQFQCNKQESCALSFYFQPRTPQNKSHREEIILAKDLVRNALRESEKNGKNGCTREDLNRILDLAGKMHGNPARAKAIFACSAENMWREFDLPPQLPGTQLFVNRRFHLKPLGPLLGAQPRL
;
A
#
# COMPACT_ATOMS: atom_id res chain seq x y z
N MET A 1 8.61 5.63 10.42
CA MET A 1 9.53 5.22 9.34
C MET A 1 9.70 3.71 9.46
N ILE A 2 9.66 2.96 8.36
CA ILE A 2 9.73 1.50 8.39
C ILE A 2 11.12 1.00 8.82
N THR A 3 11.17 -0.03 9.68
CA THR A 3 12.41 -0.67 10.13
C THR A 3 12.65 -2.02 9.46
N ARG A 4 13.87 -2.57 9.61
CA ARG A 4 14.20 -3.92 9.13
C ARG A 4 13.42 -5.01 9.86
N GLU A 5 13.10 -4.79 11.13
CA GLU A 5 12.30 -5.71 11.94
C GLU A 5 10.85 -5.73 11.45
N ASP A 6 10.25 -4.55 11.19
CA ASP A 6 8.91 -4.45 10.58
C ASP A 6 8.85 -5.22 9.26
N VAL A 7 9.85 -5.06 8.40
CA VAL A 7 9.88 -5.76 7.11
C VAL A 7 10.03 -7.28 7.30
N ARG A 8 10.79 -7.72 8.30
CA ARG A 8 10.90 -9.14 8.63
C ARG A 8 9.56 -9.70 9.11
N GLU A 9 8.85 -8.99 9.98
CA GLU A 9 7.51 -9.39 10.44
C GLU A 9 6.51 -9.46 9.28
N LEU A 10 6.48 -8.42 8.43
CA LEU A 10 5.63 -8.41 7.23
C LEU A 10 5.99 -9.54 6.25
N ALA A 11 7.25 -9.94 6.17
CA ALA A 11 7.70 -11.02 5.30
C ALA A 11 7.26 -12.40 5.79
N GLN A 12 7.14 -12.55 7.11
CA GLN A 12 6.64 -13.77 7.75
C GLN A 12 5.12 -13.88 7.66
N PHE A 13 4.42 -12.76 7.47
CA PHE A 13 2.96 -12.75 7.35
C PHE A 13 2.49 -13.43 6.06
N GLN A 14 1.58 -14.40 6.21
CA GLN A 14 0.90 -15.06 5.12
C GLN A 14 -0.57 -15.27 5.46
N CYS A 15 -1.44 -14.89 4.53
CA CYS A 15 -2.86 -15.18 4.57
C CYS A 15 -3.09 -16.68 4.38
N ASN A 16 -3.50 -17.36 5.46
CA ASN A 16 -3.74 -18.80 5.48
C ASN A 16 -5.20 -19.18 5.25
N LYS A 17 -6.15 -18.24 5.38
CA LYS A 17 -7.58 -18.49 5.14
C LYS A 17 -7.90 -18.35 3.65
N GLN A 18 -8.79 -19.21 3.13
CA GLN A 18 -9.16 -19.26 1.71
C GLN A 18 -9.63 -17.92 1.13
N GLU A 19 -10.21 -17.05 1.97
CA GLU A 19 -10.78 -15.76 1.59
C GLU A 19 -10.01 -14.55 2.15
N SER A 20 -8.82 -14.79 2.71
CA SER A 20 -7.94 -13.75 3.24
C SER A 20 -6.89 -13.33 2.21
N CYS A 21 -6.60 -12.03 2.16
CA CYS A 21 -5.56 -11.47 1.30
C CYS A 21 -4.74 -10.42 2.04
N ALA A 22 -3.47 -10.35 1.67
CA ALA A 22 -2.50 -9.38 2.10
C ALA A 22 -2.44 -8.27 1.06
N LEU A 23 -2.93 -7.10 1.44
CA LEU A 23 -2.90 -5.89 0.63
C LEU A 23 -1.64 -5.09 0.97
N SER A 24 -0.86 -4.75 -0.06
CA SER A 24 0.28 -3.84 0.03
C SER A 24 0.05 -2.62 -0.87
N PHE A 25 -0.08 -1.46 -0.25
CA PHE A 25 -0.28 -0.20 -0.95
C PHE A 25 0.90 0.73 -0.71
N TYR A 26 1.45 1.28 -1.78
CA TYR A 26 2.58 2.19 -1.76
C TYR A 26 2.13 3.50 -2.40
N PHE A 27 2.02 4.55 -1.59
CA PHE A 27 1.75 5.90 -2.03
C PHE A 27 3.06 6.65 -2.20
N GLN A 28 3.24 7.28 -3.36
CA GLN A 28 4.36 8.17 -3.65
C GLN A 28 3.82 9.51 -4.15
N PRO A 29 4.08 10.61 -3.43
CA PRO A 29 3.88 11.94 -3.98
C PRO A 29 5.05 12.28 -4.92
N ARG A 30 4.79 12.65 -6.18
CA ARG A 30 5.81 13.25 -7.05
C ARG A 30 5.99 14.72 -6.71
N THR A 31 7.22 15.20 -6.86
CA THR A 31 7.53 16.63 -6.73
C THR A 31 6.64 17.44 -7.67
N PRO A 32 5.86 18.40 -7.16
CA PRO A 32 4.85 19.09 -7.94
C PRO A 32 5.53 20.06 -8.90
N GLN A 33 5.64 19.68 -10.18
CA GLN A 33 6.16 20.58 -11.20
C GLN A 33 5.05 21.41 -11.87
N ASN A 34 3.78 20.98 -11.83
CA ASN A 34 2.57 21.78 -12.10
C ASN A 34 1.33 20.85 -12.10
N LYS A 35 0.23 21.20 -11.40
CA LYS A 35 -1.11 20.55 -11.43
C LYS A 35 -1.22 19.01 -11.18
N SER A 36 -0.14 18.24 -11.15
CA SER A 36 -0.16 16.77 -11.07
C SER A 36 -0.54 16.16 -9.72
N HIS A 37 -0.64 16.95 -8.65
CA HIS A 37 -1.12 16.43 -7.35
C HIS A 37 -2.52 15.81 -7.49
N ARG A 38 -3.40 16.42 -8.29
CA ARG A 38 -4.73 15.85 -8.54
C ARG A 38 -4.64 14.55 -9.31
N GLU A 39 -3.75 14.46 -10.30
CA GLU A 39 -3.57 13.27 -11.13
C GLU A 39 -3.10 12.08 -10.31
N GLU A 40 -2.21 12.27 -9.34
CA GLU A 40 -1.74 11.18 -8.48
C GLU A 40 -2.80 10.64 -7.52
N ILE A 41 -3.60 11.52 -6.94
CA ILE A 41 -4.74 11.11 -6.12
C ILE A 41 -5.75 10.36 -6.99
N ILE A 42 -5.98 10.85 -8.22
CA ILE A 42 -6.86 10.19 -9.17
C ILE A 42 -6.31 8.80 -9.49
N LEU A 43 -5.01 8.65 -9.77
CA LEU A 43 -4.36 7.36 -10.02
C LEU A 43 -4.46 6.43 -8.81
N ALA A 44 -4.19 6.91 -7.60
CA ALA A 44 -4.31 6.12 -6.39
C ALA A 44 -5.75 5.62 -6.18
N LYS A 45 -6.74 6.51 -6.35
CA LYS A 45 -8.16 6.16 -6.27
C LYS A 45 -8.58 5.20 -7.37
N ASP A 46 -8.09 5.38 -8.60
CA ASP A 46 -8.39 4.53 -9.74
C ASP A 46 -7.82 3.12 -9.54
N LEU A 47 -6.56 3.00 -9.08
CA LEU A 47 -5.94 1.72 -8.73
C LEU A 47 -6.76 0.97 -7.68
N VAL A 48 -7.18 1.65 -6.61
CA VAL A 48 -7.99 1.04 -5.54
C VAL A 48 -9.37 0.63 -6.07
N ARG A 49 -10.01 1.47 -6.90
CA ARG A 49 -11.31 1.16 -7.53
C ARG A 49 -11.20 -0.02 -8.51
N ASN A 50 -10.13 -0.13 -9.27
CA ASN A 50 -9.90 -1.23 -10.19
C ASN A 50 -9.69 -2.53 -9.40
N ALA A 51 -8.86 -2.50 -8.36
CA ALA A 51 -8.67 -3.66 -7.48
C ALA A 51 -9.97 -4.07 -6.77
N LEU A 52 -10.83 -3.12 -6.37
CA LEU A 52 -12.17 -3.41 -5.85
C LEU A 52 -13.03 -4.15 -6.87
N ARG A 53 -13.10 -3.65 -8.11
CA ARG A 53 -13.87 -4.29 -9.19
C ARG A 53 -13.35 -5.68 -9.52
N GLU A 54 -12.03 -5.87 -9.56
CA GLU A 54 -11.42 -7.19 -9.80
C GLU A 54 -11.69 -8.16 -8.65
N SER A 55 -11.65 -7.66 -7.41
CA SER A 55 -12.00 -8.43 -6.21
C SER A 55 -13.46 -8.90 -6.24
N GLU A 56 -14.40 -8.03 -6.60
CA GLU A 56 -15.82 -8.37 -6.72
C GLU A 56 -16.06 -9.38 -7.84
N LYS A 57 -15.41 -9.19 -8.99
CA LYS A 57 -15.52 -10.10 -10.15
C LYS A 57 -15.00 -11.50 -9.84
N ASN A 58 -13.94 -11.61 -9.02
CA ASN A 58 -13.32 -12.89 -8.69
C ASN A 58 -14.00 -13.61 -7.51
N GLY A 59 -14.97 -12.98 -6.81
CA GLY A 59 -15.88 -13.60 -5.84
C GLY A 59 -15.25 -14.25 -4.59
N LYS A 60 -13.92 -14.33 -4.50
CA LYS A 60 -13.18 -15.08 -3.47
C LYS A 60 -12.54 -14.22 -2.38
N ASN A 61 -12.69 -12.90 -2.45
CA ASN A 61 -11.92 -11.96 -1.63
C ASN A 61 -12.83 -10.99 -0.87
N GLY A 62 -13.80 -11.50 -0.10
CA GLY A 62 -14.65 -10.65 0.75
C GLY A 62 -13.83 -9.74 1.68
N CYS A 63 -12.68 -10.22 2.16
CA CYS A 63 -11.82 -9.48 3.08
C CYS A 63 -11.10 -8.29 2.40
N THR A 64 -10.78 -8.34 1.10
CA THR A 64 -10.05 -7.24 0.45
C THR A 64 -10.91 -6.01 0.26
N ARG A 65 -12.23 -6.16 0.20
CA ARG A 65 -13.13 -5.02 -0.03
C ARG A 65 -13.08 -4.02 1.12
N GLU A 66 -13.02 -4.49 2.36
CA GLU A 66 -12.91 -3.60 3.53
C GLU A 66 -11.58 -2.87 3.55
N ASP A 67 -10.48 -3.59 3.35
CA ASP A 67 -9.12 -3.02 3.31
C ASP A 67 -9.00 -1.97 2.19
N LEU A 68 -9.49 -2.29 0.99
CA LEU A 68 -9.48 -1.38 -0.15
C LEU A 68 -10.35 -0.13 0.08
N ASN A 69 -11.53 -0.26 0.67
CA ASN A 69 -12.36 0.91 1.01
C ASN A 69 -11.68 1.82 2.03
N ARG A 70 -11.00 1.25 3.02
CA ARG A 70 -10.25 2.01 4.02
C ARG A 70 -9.07 2.75 3.39
N ILE A 71 -8.37 2.13 2.45
CA ILE A 71 -7.31 2.78 1.66
C ILE A 71 -7.88 3.88 0.76
N LEU A 72 -9.06 3.67 0.17
CA LEU A 72 -9.73 4.67 -0.66
C LEU A 72 -10.07 5.93 0.15
N ASP A 73 -10.58 5.76 1.37
CA ASP A 73 -10.85 6.86 2.30
C ASP A 73 -9.57 7.60 2.68
N LEU A 74 -8.50 6.86 2.99
CA LEU A 74 -7.19 7.45 3.26
C LEU A 74 -6.61 8.19 2.06
N ALA A 75 -6.71 7.63 0.85
CA ALA A 75 -6.31 8.31 -0.38
C ALA A 75 -7.14 9.58 -0.64
N GLY A 76 -8.38 9.62 -0.18
CA GLY A 76 -9.19 10.84 -0.12
C GLY A 76 -8.64 11.88 0.85
N LYS A 77 -8.21 11.46 2.04
CA LYS A 77 -7.65 12.31 3.11
C LYS A 77 -6.21 12.76 2.88
N MET A 78 -5.45 12.07 2.04
CA MET A 78 -4.09 12.48 1.62
C MET A 78 -4.10 13.76 0.74
N HIS A 79 -5.27 14.30 0.42
CA HIS A 79 -5.45 15.60 -0.22
C HIS A 79 -4.88 16.73 0.66
N GLY A 80 -3.67 17.21 0.33
CA GLY A 80 -3.05 18.37 0.97
C GLY A 80 -1.86 18.06 1.90
N ASN A 81 -1.39 16.81 1.98
CA ASN A 81 -0.13 16.48 2.68
C ASN A 81 0.95 16.03 1.68
N PRO A 82 1.75 16.96 1.14
CA PRO A 82 2.54 16.72 -0.07
C PRO A 82 3.94 16.14 0.17
N ALA A 83 4.34 15.82 1.41
CA ALA A 83 5.77 15.67 1.71
C ALA A 83 6.26 14.23 1.91
N ARG A 84 5.39 13.23 2.14
CA ARG A 84 5.83 11.90 2.56
C ARG A 84 5.13 10.78 1.82
N ALA A 85 5.94 9.92 1.22
CA ALA A 85 5.45 8.63 0.74
C ALA A 85 5.00 7.77 1.91
N LYS A 86 4.10 6.83 1.65
CA LYS A 86 3.53 5.96 2.67
C LYS A 86 3.37 4.54 2.12
N ALA A 87 3.67 3.55 2.94
CA ALA A 87 3.28 2.17 2.71
C ALA A 87 2.19 1.78 3.70
N ILE A 88 1.19 1.06 3.21
CA ILE A 88 0.10 0.50 3.99
C ILE A 88 0.05 -1.00 3.73
N PHE A 89 0.09 -1.78 4.79
CA PHE A 89 -0.07 -3.23 4.77
C PHE A 89 -1.33 -3.57 5.55
N ALA A 90 -2.29 -4.19 4.88
CA ALA A 90 -3.60 -4.46 5.43
C ALA A 90 -4.07 -5.89 5.15
N CYS A 91 -4.73 -6.48 6.13
CA CYS A 91 -5.42 -7.76 6.02
C CYS A 91 -6.53 -7.79 7.09
N SER A 92 -7.74 -7.44 6.69
CA SER A 92 -8.94 -7.41 7.54
C SER A 92 -9.23 -8.75 8.21
N ALA A 93 -9.02 -9.87 7.49
CA ALA A 93 -9.25 -11.23 7.99
C ALA A 93 -8.38 -11.62 9.20
N GLU A 94 -7.27 -10.91 9.42
CA GLU A 94 -6.35 -11.07 10.56
C GLU A 94 -6.30 -9.81 11.43
N ASN A 95 -7.23 -8.87 11.21
CA ASN A 95 -7.31 -7.56 11.88
C ASN A 95 -5.96 -6.80 11.85
N MET A 96 -5.21 -6.96 10.77
CA MET A 96 -3.89 -6.37 10.59
C MET A 96 -3.99 -5.09 9.77
N TRP A 97 -3.52 -3.99 10.34
CA TRP A 97 -3.41 -2.71 9.65
C TRP A 97 -2.14 -1.99 10.09
N ARG A 98 -1.20 -1.81 9.17
CA ARG A 98 0.10 -1.17 9.44
C ARG A 98 0.37 -0.08 8.42
N GLU A 99 0.67 1.11 8.93
CA GLU A 99 1.03 2.26 8.11
C GLU A 99 2.47 2.67 8.41
N PHE A 100 3.25 2.90 7.36
CA PHE A 100 4.64 3.30 7.48
C PHE A 100 4.92 4.48 6.59
N ASP A 101 5.57 5.51 7.12
CA ASP A 101 6.13 6.56 6.30
C ASP A 101 7.40 6.07 5.59
N LEU A 102 7.50 6.40 4.31
CA LEU A 102 8.61 6.07 3.43
C LEU A 102 9.22 7.35 2.84
N PRO A 103 10.51 7.32 2.46
CA PRO A 103 11.07 8.36 1.60
C PRO A 103 10.44 8.29 0.19
N PRO A 104 10.31 9.43 -0.52
CA PRO A 104 9.70 9.50 -1.84
C PRO A 104 10.68 9.03 -2.94
N GLN A 105 11.09 7.76 -2.88
CA GLN A 105 12.08 7.17 -3.77
C GLN A 105 11.52 6.02 -4.64
N LEU A 106 10.23 5.69 -4.50
CA LEU A 106 9.63 4.65 -5.34
C LEU A 106 9.17 5.26 -6.68
N PRO A 107 9.15 4.48 -7.78
CA PRO A 107 8.87 5.01 -9.13
C PRO A 107 7.44 5.59 -9.30
N GLY A 108 6.51 5.25 -8.40
CA GLY A 108 5.15 5.78 -8.38
C GLY A 108 4.26 5.09 -7.35
N THR A 109 2.98 5.46 -7.36
CA THR A 109 1.96 4.81 -6.52
C THR A 109 1.63 3.42 -7.07
N GLN A 110 1.60 2.42 -6.19
CA GLN A 110 1.40 1.01 -6.55
C GLN A 110 0.47 0.33 -5.55
N LEU A 111 -0.32 -0.62 -6.02
CA LEU A 111 -1.23 -1.42 -5.21
C LEU A 111 -1.05 -2.89 -5.59
N PHE A 112 -0.87 -3.74 -4.59
CA PHE A 112 -0.72 -5.18 -4.76
C PHE A 112 -1.67 -5.90 -3.81
N VAL A 113 -2.42 -6.85 -4.36
CA VAL A 113 -3.30 -7.76 -3.60
C VAL A 113 -2.79 -9.17 -3.83
N ASN A 114 -2.28 -9.81 -2.78
CA ASN A 114 -1.69 -11.15 -2.86
C ASN A 114 -1.97 -11.93 -1.58
N ARG A 115 -1.46 -13.16 -1.44
CA ARG A 115 -1.49 -13.90 -0.17
C ARG A 115 -0.39 -13.51 0.82
N ARG A 116 0.62 -12.76 0.37
CA ARG A 116 1.73 -12.24 1.17
C ARG A 116 1.93 -10.77 0.85
N PHE A 117 2.49 -10.03 1.80
CA PHE A 117 2.82 -8.63 1.56
C PHE A 117 3.92 -8.49 0.50
N HIS A 118 3.72 -7.54 -0.42
CA HIS A 118 4.63 -7.31 -1.52
C HIS A 118 5.75 -6.38 -1.09
N LEU A 119 6.83 -6.91 -0.51
CA LEU A 119 7.92 -6.11 0.09
C LEU A 119 9.04 -5.73 -0.89
N LYS A 120 8.98 -6.17 -2.14
CA LYS A 120 10.01 -5.90 -3.16
C LYS A 120 10.33 -4.40 -3.33
N PRO A 121 9.34 -3.47 -3.33
CA PRO A 121 9.60 -2.04 -3.41
C PRO A 121 10.42 -1.48 -2.24
N LEU A 122 10.39 -2.14 -1.07
CA LEU A 122 11.14 -1.70 0.11
C LEU A 122 12.63 -2.08 0.06
N GLY A 123 13.01 -3.03 -0.78
CA GLY A 123 14.39 -3.52 -0.87
C GLY A 123 15.45 -2.41 -1.03
N PRO A 124 15.31 -1.51 -2.02
CA PRO A 124 16.20 -0.37 -2.19
C PRO A 124 16.23 0.57 -0.98
N LEU A 125 15.09 0.77 -0.31
CA LEU A 125 14.97 1.66 0.86
C LEU A 125 15.72 1.13 2.08
N LEU A 126 15.74 -0.19 2.24
CA LEU A 126 16.44 -0.87 3.35
C LEU A 126 17.92 -1.11 3.04
N GLY A 127 18.27 -1.30 1.77
CA GLY A 127 19.67 -1.41 1.32
C GLY A 127 20.43 -0.09 1.34
N ALA A 128 19.72 1.04 1.27
CA ALA A 128 20.29 2.38 1.35
C ALA A 128 20.54 2.88 2.78
N GLN A 129 20.15 2.12 3.82
CA GLN A 129 20.59 2.42 5.19
C GLN A 129 22.07 2.03 5.32
N PRO A 130 22.99 2.98 5.57
CA PRO A 130 24.39 2.63 5.79
C PRO A 130 24.44 1.70 7.00
N ARG A 131 25.15 0.58 6.84
CA ARG A 131 25.54 -0.26 7.97
C ARG A 131 26.40 0.63 8.87
N LEU A 132 25.85 1.06 10.00
CA LEU A 132 26.64 1.52 11.14
C LEU A 132 27.36 0.33 11.74
#